data_AF-A0A212EVB5-F1
#
_entry.id   AF-A0A212EVB5-F1
#
_cell.length_a   1.000
_cell.length_b   1.000
_cell.length_c   1.000
_cell.angle_alpha   90.00
_cell.angle_beta   90.00
_cell.angle_gamma   90.00
#
_symmetry.space_group_name_H-M   'P 1'
#
loop_
_entity.id
_entity.type
_entity.pdbx_description
1 polymer ?
#
loop_
_entity_poly.entity_id
_entity_poly.type
_entity_poly.pdbx_seq_one_letter_code
_entity_poly.pdbx_strand_id
1 'polypeptide(L)'
;MCSKIVGLTPGQRRICRRHKDHMPAVGLGVRKGIQECQHQFRDRRWNCSITRDETVFGPLTLIASRETAFTHAITAAGVSLSLSRACRDGTLSSCGCSRANRPRHLHKDWLWGGCGDLDLMP
;
A
#
# COMPACT_ATOMS: atom_id res chain seq x y z
N MET A 1 -1.75 -19.00 4.83
CA MET A 1 -1.30 -17.72 4.24
C MET A 1 -0.26 -17.05 5.13
N CYS A 2 -0.62 -16.47 6.29
CA CYS A 2 0.36 -15.82 7.19
C CYS A 2 1.50 -16.71 7.74
N SER A 3 1.28 -18.03 7.84
CA SER A 3 2.33 -18.99 8.22
C SER A 3 3.26 -19.37 7.07
N LYS A 4 2.86 -19.11 5.81
CA LYS A 4 3.65 -19.39 4.61
C LYS A 4 4.57 -18.24 4.23
N ILE A 5 4.43 -17.08 4.88
CA ILE A 5 5.30 -15.93 4.65
C ILE A 5 6.58 -16.12 5.48
N VAL A 6 7.70 -16.24 4.78
CA VAL A 6 9.04 -16.38 5.38
C VAL A 6 9.48 -15.03 5.96
N GLY A 7 10.21 -15.04 7.08
CA GLY A 7 10.81 -13.83 7.65
C GLY A 7 9.90 -12.97 8.54
N LEU A 8 8.63 -13.35 8.77
CA LEU A 8 7.77 -12.62 9.71
C LEU A 8 8.18 -12.85 11.17
N THR A 9 8.32 -11.75 11.91
CA THR A 9 8.46 -11.78 13.37
C THR A 9 7.16 -12.29 14.03
N PRO A 10 7.22 -12.76 15.29
CA PRO A 10 6.02 -13.18 16.02
C PRO A 10 4.94 -12.08 16.09
N GLY A 11 5.35 -10.80 16.22
CA GLY A 11 4.46 -9.65 16.21
C GLY A 11 3.77 -9.45 14.86
N GLN A 12 4.54 -9.47 13.76
CA GLN A 12 3.97 -9.36 12.41
C GLN A 12 3.02 -10.51 12.08
N ARG A 13 3.34 -11.74 12.53
CA ARG A 13 2.46 -12.90 12.36
C ARG A 13 1.13 -12.73 13.10
N ARG A 14 1.14 -12.10 14.28
CA ARG A 14 -0.09 -11.75 15.02
C ARG A 14 -0.93 -10.73 14.26
N ILE A 15 -0.31 -9.68 13.70
CA ILE A 15 -0.99 -8.67 12.89
C ILE A 15 -1.61 -9.30 11.64
N CYS A 16 -0.83 -10.11 10.90
CA CYS A 16 -1.32 -10.81 9.69
C CYS A 16 -2.52 -11.72 10.01
N ARG A 17 -2.49 -12.44 11.14
CA ARG A 17 -3.61 -13.28 11.56
C ARG A 17 -4.86 -12.46 11.92
N ARG A 18 -4.68 -11.30 12.55
CA ARG A 18 -5.79 -10.39 12.93
C ARG A 18 -6.42 -9.72 11.71
N HIS A 19 -5.62 -9.31 10.72
CA HIS A 19 -6.05 -8.59 9.53
C HIS A 19 -5.88 -9.43 8.25
N LYS A 20 -6.27 -10.71 8.32
CA LYS A 20 -6.02 -11.67 7.23
C LYS A 20 -6.72 -11.27 5.93
N ASP A 21 -7.91 -10.70 6.06
CA ASP A 21 -8.75 -10.10 5.00
C ASP A 21 -8.08 -8.90 4.31
N HIS A 22 -7.14 -8.21 4.97
CA HIS A 22 -6.41 -7.06 4.40
C HIS A 22 -5.24 -7.51 3.52
N MET A 23 -4.70 -8.71 3.76
CA MET A 23 -3.47 -9.17 3.14
C MET A 23 -3.50 -9.25 1.60
N PRO A 24 -4.63 -9.56 0.93
CA PRO A 24 -4.73 -9.42 -0.53
C PRO A 24 -4.49 -8.00 -1.03
N ALA A 25 -5.07 -6.99 -0.37
CA ALA A 25 -4.85 -5.58 -0.70
C ALA A 25 -3.40 -5.15 -0.40
N VAL A 26 -2.80 -5.64 0.68
CA VAL A 26 -1.37 -5.43 0.96
C VAL A 26 -0.50 -6.00 -0.17
N GLY A 27 -0.74 -7.25 -0.58
CA GLY A 27 0.00 -7.88 -1.67
C GLY A 27 -0.13 -7.14 -3.00
N LEU A 28 -1.34 -6.67 -3.33
CA LEU A 28 -1.57 -5.84 -4.50
C LEU A 28 -0.79 -4.52 -4.43
N GLY A 29 -0.80 -3.86 -3.27
CA GLY A 29 -0.12 -2.60 -3.06
C GLY A 29 1.39 -2.70 -3.19
N VAL A 30 2.02 -3.72 -2.62
CA VAL A 30 3.45 -3.97 -2.82
C VAL A 30 3.75 -4.23 -4.30
N ARG A 31 2.96 -5.08 -5.00
CA ARG A 31 3.16 -5.34 -6.43
C ARG A 31 3.11 -4.05 -7.26
N LYS A 32 2.15 -3.18 -7.00
CA LYS A 32 2.07 -1.86 -7.64
C LYS A 32 3.29 -0.98 -7.34
N GLY A 33 3.74 -0.97 -6.08
CA GLY A 33 4.95 -0.24 -5.70
C GLY A 33 6.20 -0.73 -6.43
N ILE A 34 6.33 -2.04 -6.66
CA ILE A 34 7.45 -2.62 -7.41
C ILE A 34 7.37 -2.30 -8.90
N GLN A 35 6.18 -2.39 -9.48
CA GLN A 35 5.98 -1.99 -10.87
C GLN A 35 6.35 -0.51 -11.08
N GLU A 36 5.95 0.36 -10.17
CA GLU A 36 6.31 1.78 -10.22
C GLU A 36 7.82 1.99 -10.03
N CYS A 37 8.44 1.25 -9.10
CA CYS A 37 9.89 1.30 -8.91
C CYS A 37 10.65 0.90 -10.18
N GLN A 38 10.25 -0.19 -10.82
CA GLN A 38 10.82 -0.63 -12.11
C GLN A 38 10.58 0.41 -13.20
N HIS A 39 9.42 1.04 -13.24
CA HIS A 39 9.11 2.10 -14.20
C HIS A 39 10.02 3.33 -14.03
N GLN A 40 10.23 3.78 -12.79
CA GLN A 40 11.06 4.94 -12.44
C GLN A 40 12.55 4.70 -12.73
N PHE A 41 13.02 3.45 -12.58
CA PHE A 41 14.43 3.08 -12.71
C PHE A 41 14.76 2.30 -14.00
N ARG A 42 13.84 2.21 -14.97
CA ARG A 42 14.02 1.42 -16.20
C ARG A 42 15.28 1.76 -17.01
N ASP A 43 15.71 3.02 -16.98
CA ASP A 43 16.86 3.54 -17.73
C ASP A 43 18.11 3.72 -16.84
N ARG A 44 18.12 3.10 -15.65
CA ARG A 44 19.23 3.14 -14.69
C ARG A 44 19.96 1.80 -14.65
N ARG A 45 21.24 1.84 -14.24
CA ARG A 45 22.07 0.62 -14.06
C ARG A 45 21.43 -0.39 -13.10
N TRP A 46 20.78 0.11 -12.05
CA TRP A 46 19.91 -0.65 -11.19
C TRP A 46 18.46 -0.37 -11.59
N ASN A 47 17.73 -1.40 -12.02
CA ASN A 47 16.40 -1.28 -12.63
C ASN A 47 15.26 -1.72 -11.68
N CYS A 48 15.51 -1.72 -10.38
CA CYS A 48 14.58 -2.23 -9.37
C CYS A 48 14.12 -3.68 -9.59
N SER A 49 14.99 -4.52 -10.17
CA SER A 49 14.79 -5.97 -10.19
C SER A 49 14.97 -6.53 -8.77
N ILE A 50 13.88 -6.69 -8.04
CA ILE A 50 13.90 -7.40 -6.77
C ILE A 50 14.07 -8.88 -7.11
N THR A 51 15.11 -9.49 -6.54
CA THR A 51 15.39 -10.93 -6.68
C THR A 51 14.12 -11.72 -6.41
N ARG A 52 13.80 -12.61 -7.34
CA ARG A 52 12.52 -13.29 -7.59
C ARG A 52 12.10 -14.28 -6.50
N ASP A 53 12.22 -13.94 -5.22
CA ASP A 53 11.62 -14.76 -4.19
C ASP A 53 10.12 -14.45 -4.14
N GLU A 54 9.35 -15.48 -4.50
CA GLU A 54 7.91 -15.51 -4.81
C GLU A 54 6.98 -14.93 -3.74
N THR A 55 7.52 -14.47 -2.61
CA THR A 55 6.79 -13.80 -1.56
C THR A 55 7.01 -12.30 -1.63
N VAL A 56 5.94 -11.57 -1.98
CA VAL A 56 5.77 -10.11 -1.90
C VAL A 56 6.09 -9.51 -0.50
N PHE A 57 6.38 -10.37 0.47
CA PHE A 57 6.63 -10.08 1.87
C PHE A 57 8.04 -10.49 2.34
N GLY A 58 8.95 -10.84 1.41
CA GLY A 58 10.34 -11.17 1.72
C GLY A 58 11.20 -9.93 2.01
N PRO A 59 12.45 -10.12 2.49
CA PRO A 59 13.35 -9.00 2.73
C PRO A 59 13.67 -8.26 1.43
N LEU A 60 13.22 -7.02 1.34
CA LEU A 60 13.59 -6.09 0.26
C LEU A 60 15.06 -5.72 0.46
N THR A 61 15.97 -6.45 -0.19
CA THR A 61 17.42 -6.18 -0.29
C THR A 61 18.17 -5.91 1.03
N LEU A 62 19.08 -6.81 1.42
CA LEU A 62 19.85 -6.72 2.68
C LEU A 62 20.91 -5.61 2.74
N ILE A 63 21.04 -4.79 1.68
CA ILE A 63 22.06 -3.75 1.57
C ILE A 63 21.43 -2.40 1.89
N ALA A 64 22.01 -1.65 2.84
CA ALA A 64 21.62 -0.27 3.10
C ALA A 64 22.12 0.63 1.97
N SER A 65 21.22 0.98 1.04
CA SER A 65 21.52 1.81 -0.14
C SER A 65 20.40 2.83 -0.38
N ARG A 66 20.64 3.81 -1.26
CA ARG A 66 19.62 4.79 -1.65
C ARG A 66 18.47 4.12 -2.39
N GLU A 67 18.79 3.10 -3.18
CA GLU A 67 17.89 2.26 -3.95
C GLU A 67 16.98 1.44 -3.03
N THR A 68 17.53 0.86 -1.96
CA THR A 68 16.77 0.15 -0.92
C THR A 68 15.82 1.09 -0.19
N ALA A 69 16.29 2.29 0.19
CA ALA A 69 15.44 3.30 0.84
C ALA A 69 14.26 3.72 -0.06
N PHE A 70 14.51 3.95 -1.35
CA PHE A 70 13.46 4.24 -2.32
C PHE A 70 12.47 3.08 -2.46
N THR A 71 12.96 1.85 -2.55
CA THR A 71 12.13 0.64 -2.67
C THR A 71 11.19 0.48 -1.47
N HIS A 72 11.69 0.69 -0.24
CA HIS A 72 10.84 0.67 0.96
C HIS A 72 9.79 1.78 0.94
N ALA A 73 10.16 3.00 0.55
CA ALA A 73 9.23 4.12 0.49
C ALA A 73 8.10 3.87 -0.53
N ILE A 74 8.44 3.45 -1.76
CA ILE A 74 7.45 3.26 -2.82
C ILE A 74 6.56 2.03 -2.57
N THR A 75 7.08 0.97 -1.95
CA THR A 75 6.28 -0.19 -1.53
C THR A 75 5.31 0.17 -0.39
N ALA A 76 5.78 0.90 0.62
CA ALA A 76 4.92 1.37 1.72
C ALA A 76 3.82 2.32 1.21
N ALA A 77 4.14 3.20 0.26
CA ALA A 77 3.17 4.04 -0.42
C ALA A 77 2.16 3.21 -1.21
N GLY A 78 2.62 2.21 -1.97
CA GLY A 78 1.76 1.29 -2.73
C GLY A 78 0.79 0.51 -1.84
N VAL A 79 1.27 0.00 -0.70
CA VAL A 79 0.42 -0.68 0.32
C VAL A 79 -0.62 0.26 0.89
N SER A 80 -0.21 1.46 1.33
CA SER A 80 -1.12 2.46 1.90
C SER A 80 -2.22 2.82 0.91
N LEU A 81 -1.85 3.12 -0.34
CA LEU A 81 -2.80 3.45 -1.40
C LEU A 81 -3.77 2.30 -1.68
N SER A 82 -3.27 1.06 -1.75
CA SER A 82 -4.13 -0.10 -2.03
C SER A 82 -5.09 -0.39 -0.88
N LEU A 83 -4.67 -0.20 0.38
CA LEU A 83 -5.54 -0.35 1.54
C LEU A 83 -6.59 0.78 1.60
N SER A 84 -6.19 2.03 1.38
CA SER A 84 -7.12 3.16 1.34
C SER A 84 -8.24 2.94 0.32
N ARG A 85 -7.89 2.48 -0.89
CA ARG A 85 -8.87 2.12 -1.92
C ARG A 85 -9.77 0.97 -1.51
N ALA A 86 -9.19 -0.10 -0.96
CA ALA A 86 -9.97 -1.24 -0.49
C ALA A 86 -10.99 -0.86 0.61
N CYS A 87 -10.62 0.05 1.52
CA CYS A 87 -11.52 0.63 2.51
C CYS A 87 -12.61 1.49 1.88
N ARG A 88 -12.24 2.35 0.93
CA ARG A 88 -13.16 3.23 0.21
C ARG A 88 -14.23 2.45 -0.55
N ASP A 89 -13.81 1.41 -1.25
CA ASP A 89 -14.67 0.56 -2.08
C ASP A 89 -15.53 -0.41 -1.23
N GLY A 90 -15.37 -0.41 0.10
CA GLY A 90 -16.13 -1.28 1.01
C GLY A 90 -15.74 -2.75 0.95
N THR A 91 -14.61 -3.08 0.32
CA THR A 91 -14.11 -4.47 0.19
C THR A 91 -13.57 -5.04 1.50
N LEU A 92 -13.24 -4.19 2.47
CA LEU A 92 -12.76 -4.54 3.80
C LEU A 92 -13.81 -4.16 4.84
N SER A 93 -14.21 -5.10 5.70
CA SER A 93 -15.28 -4.87 6.68
C SER A 93 -14.87 -4.01 7.87
N SER A 94 -13.58 -3.88 8.16
CA SER A 94 -13.08 -3.18 9.36
C SER A 94 -12.70 -1.72 9.13
N CYS A 95 -12.81 -1.21 7.91
CA CYS A 95 -12.53 0.18 7.57
C CYS A 95 -13.54 0.69 6.53
N GLY A 96 -13.54 2.01 6.31
CA GLY A 96 -14.46 2.64 5.39
C GLY A 96 -14.14 4.11 5.18
N CYS A 97 -15.07 4.80 4.53
CA CYS A 97 -15.01 6.26 4.35
C CYS A 97 -14.92 6.98 5.69
N SER A 98 -14.16 8.08 5.70
CA SER A 98 -14.12 8.96 6.87
C SER A 98 -15.52 9.51 7.17
N ARG A 99 -15.92 9.42 8.43
CA ARG A 99 -17.15 10.06 8.95
C ARG A 99 -16.87 11.44 9.53
N ALA A 100 -15.77 12.07 9.13
CA ALA A 100 -15.39 13.39 9.61
C ALA A 100 -16.45 14.43 9.25
N ASN A 101 -16.80 15.25 10.24
CA ASN A 101 -17.72 16.37 10.05
C ASN A 101 -17.14 17.37 9.05
N ARG A 102 -18.05 18.10 8.38
CA ARG A 102 -17.70 19.22 7.51
C ARG A 102 -16.74 20.18 8.24
N PRO A 103 -15.59 20.53 7.66
CA PRO A 103 -14.69 21.52 8.23
C PRO A 103 -15.37 22.88 8.38
N ARG A 104 -15.12 23.55 9.51
CA ARG A 104 -15.71 24.87 9.81
C ARG A 104 -15.32 25.95 8.79
N HIS A 105 -14.16 25.79 8.16
CA HIS A 105 -13.60 26.75 7.20
C HIS A 105 -13.95 26.44 5.74
N LEU A 106 -14.82 25.45 5.46
CA LEU A 106 -15.22 25.13 4.09
C LEU A 106 -16.29 26.10 3.59
N HIS A 107 -16.01 26.78 2.47
CA HIS A 107 -16.92 27.74 1.82
C HIS A 107 -18.33 27.17 1.67
N LYS A 108 -19.36 27.95 2.01
CA LYS A 108 -20.76 27.46 2.10
C LYS A 108 -21.27 26.80 0.81
N ASP A 109 -20.83 27.30 -0.33
CA ASP A 109 -21.23 26.80 -1.64
C ASP A 109 -20.62 25.42 -1.99
N TRP A 110 -19.60 24.98 -1.25
CA TRP A 110 -18.94 23.71 -1.48
C TRP A 110 -19.62 22.63 -0.67
N LEU A 111 -20.00 21.52 -1.30
CA LEU A 111 -20.53 20.35 -0.60
C LEU A 111 -19.39 19.56 0.05
N TRP A 112 -19.62 19.10 1.28
CA TRP A 112 -18.71 18.17 1.97
C TRP A 112 -19.32 16.78 1.94
N GLY A 113 -18.60 15.83 1.38
CA GLY A 113 -19.06 14.47 1.23
C GLY A 113 -18.22 13.71 0.22
N GLY A 114 -18.64 12.48 -0.07
CA GLY A 114 -17.90 11.56 -0.93
C GLY A 114 -16.91 10.70 -0.15
N CYS A 115 -16.46 9.64 -0.80
CA CYS A 115 -15.46 8.72 -0.31
C CYS A 115 -14.33 8.75 -1.33
N GLY A 116 -13.33 9.62 -1.12
CA GLY A 116 -12.39 9.97 -2.19
C GLY A 116 -11.57 8.78 -2.71
N ASP A 117 -11.56 8.56 -4.02
CA ASP A 117 -10.40 8.90 -4.88
C ASP A 117 -10.93 10.00 -5.81
N LEU A 118 -10.06 10.71 -6.52
CA LEU A 118 -10.45 11.74 -7.51
C LEU A 118 -11.49 11.21 -8.52
N ASP A 119 -12.78 11.37 -8.22
CA ASP A 119 -13.81 11.63 -9.21
C ASP A 119 -13.79 13.14 -9.48
N LEU A 120 -12.69 13.60 -10.09
CA LEU A 120 -12.80 14.71 -11.03
C LEU A 120 -13.38 14.09 -12.29
N MET A 121 -14.67 14.28 -12.50
CA MET A 121 -15.25 14.21 -13.82
C MET A 121 -16.03 15.52 -14.04
N PRO A 122 -15.85 16.18 -15.20
CA PRO A 122 -16.22 17.56 -15.47
C PRO A 122 -17.70 17.89 -15.32
#